data_AF-A0A7S3UJW9-F1
#
_entry.id   AF-A0A7S3UJW9-F1
#
_cell.length_a   1.000
_cell.length_b   1.000
_cell.length_c   1.000
_cell.angle_alpha   90.00
_cell.angle_beta   90.00
_cell.angle_gamma   90.00
#
_symmetry.space_group_name_H-M   'P 1'
#
loop_
_entity.id
_entity.type
_entity.pdbx_description
1 polymer ?
#
loop_
_entity_poly.entity_id
_entity_poly.type
_entity_poly.pdbx_seq_one_letter_code
_entity_poly.pdbx_strand_id
1 'polypeptide(L)'
;DLAFPSVRTVKVEVSPQGRAIIRRMLDRRVALRPTAEAILADVWVTKNAPNKEPTLLNSEYCRTLLRSMELVSKSPLATVAYQLIVLRLSEAEVRDIKDLFLSLDGSGLGYITQEEVEAGLKAAGLVDTDVGKALQANLPAYMSASEGSALSYTEFLAAVIDKSTLATPDRCRMAFR
;
A
#
# COMPACT_ATOMS: atom_id res chain seq x y z
N ASP A 1 -34.68 -30.09 2.06
CA ASP A 1 -34.75 -29.03 3.09
C ASP A 1 -33.37 -28.68 3.63
N LEU A 2 -32.75 -27.64 3.07
CA LEU A 2 -31.51 -27.06 3.61
C LEU A 2 -31.87 -26.04 4.68
N ALA A 3 -32.05 -26.51 5.92
CA ALA A 3 -32.22 -25.62 7.07
C ALA A 3 -30.89 -24.90 7.35
N PHE A 4 -30.86 -23.58 7.14
CA PHE A 4 -29.74 -22.76 7.58
C PHE A 4 -29.61 -22.83 9.11
N PRO A 5 -28.42 -23.08 9.66
CA PRO A 5 -28.23 -23.12 11.11
C PRO A 5 -28.57 -21.75 11.71
N SER A 6 -29.22 -21.75 12.88
CA SER A 6 -29.64 -20.53 13.57
C SER A 6 -28.44 -19.62 13.79
N VAL A 7 -28.42 -18.48 13.10
CA VAL A 7 -27.36 -17.47 13.22
C VAL A 7 -27.38 -16.95 14.65
N ARG A 8 -26.31 -17.19 15.42
CA ARG A 8 -26.07 -16.50 16.69
C ARG A 8 -25.98 -15.01 16.38
N THR A 9 -27.02 -14.25 16.68
CA THR A 9 -27.04 -12.81 16.50
C THR A 9 -26.20 -12.16 17.59
N VAL A 10 -24.92 -11.91 17.27
CA VAL A 10 -24.13 -10.95 18.04
C VAL A 10 -24.78 -9.58 17.83
N LYS A 11 -25.31 -9.00 18.91
CA LYS A 11 -25.94 -7.68 18.87
C LYS A 11 -24.84 -6.62 18.77
N VAL A 12 -24.34 -6.39 17.55
CA VAL A 12 -23.36 -5.35 17.28
C VAL A 12 -24.10 -4.01 17.21
N GLU A 13 -23.79 -3.09 18.13
CA GLU A 13 -24.29 -1.72 18.05
C GLU A 13 -23.57 -0.97 16.93
N VAL A 14 -24.20 -0.96 15.75
CA VAL A 14 -23.72 -0.22 14.58
C VAL A 14 -24.47 1.10 14.48
N SER A 15 -23.74 2.20 14.26
CA SER A 15 -24.34 3.52 14.08
C SER A 15 -25.36 3.53 12.93
N PRO A 16 -26.40 4.38 13.01
CA PRO A 16 -27.42 4.48 11.95
C PRO A 16 -26.83 4.75 10.57
N GLN A 17 -25.78 5.58 10.51
CA GLN A 17 -25.08 5.97 9.29
C GLN A 17 -24.29 4.79 8.70
N GLY A 18 -23.55 4.03 9.53
CA GLY A 18 -22.85 2.83 9.07
C GLY A 18 -23.81 1.77 8.53
N ARG A 19 -24.97 1.60 9.19
CA ARG A 19 -26.02 0.69 8.72
C ARG A 19 -26.64 1.14 7.39
N ALA A 20 -26.78 2.44 7.17
CA ALA A 20 -27.31 2.98 5.91
C ALA A 20 -26.37 2.71 4.72
N ILE A 21 -25.06 2.81 4.93
CA ILE A 21 -24.05 2.49 3.90
C ILE A 21 -24.10 1.01 3.53
N ILE A 22 -24.08 0.13 4.53
CA ILE A 22 -24.15 -1.33 4.30
C ILE A 22 -25.41 -1.69 3.48
N ARG A 23 -26.55 -1.06 3.78
CA ARG A 23 -27.79 -1.30 3.02
C ARG A 23 -27.69 -0.87 1.55
N ARG A 24 -27.01 0.24 1.25
CA ARG A 24 -26.77 0.67 -0.14
C ARG A 24 -25.79 -0.25 -0.86
N MET A 25 -24.72 -0.68 -0.18
CA MET A 25 -23.75 -1.64 -0.74
C MET A 25 -24.39 -3.00 -1.03
N LEU A 26 -25.37 -3.41 -0.21
CA LEU A 26 -26.10 -4.68 -0.34
C LEU A 26 -27.45 -4.55 -1.07
N ASP A 27 -27.68 -3.47 -1.85
CA ASP A 27 -28.88 -3.43 -2.70
C ASP A 27 -28.83 -4.61 -3.68
N ARG A 28 -29.97 -5.32 -3.76
CA ARG A 28 -30.15 -6.50 -4.61
C ARG A 28 -30.06 -6.14 -6.09
N ARG A 29 -30.37 -4.88 -6.43
CA ARG A 29 -30.25 -4.33 -7.78
C ARG A 29 -28.85 -3.77 -7.95
N VAL A 30 -28.04 -4.44 -8.78
CA VAL A 30 -26.65 -4.04 -9.04
C VAL A 30 -26.56 -2.60 -9.57
N ALA A 31 -27.51 -2.16 -10.40
CA ALA A 31 -27.52 -0.82 -10.99
C ALA A 31 -27.69 0.32 -9.96
N LEU A 32 -28.20 0.03 -8.76
CA LEU A 32 -28.35 1.03 -7.69
C LEU A 32 -27.25 0.92 -6.63
N ARG A 33 -26.36 -0.05 -6.77
CA ARG A 33 -25.22 -0.21 -5.88
C ARG A 33 -24.23 0.93 -6.16
N PRO A 34 -23.84 1.72 -5.15
CA PRO A 34 -22.81 2.73 -5.31
C PRO A 34 -21.47 2.09 -5.68
N THR A 35 -20.64 2.84 -6.42
CA THR A 35 -19.25 2.45 -6.72
C THR A 35 -18.40 2.48 -5.46
N ALA A 36 -17.26 1.79 -5.48
CA ALA A 36 -16.31 1.81 -4.37
C ALA A 36 -15.86 3.24 -4.04
N GLU A 37 -15.57 4.04 -5.07
CA GLU A 37 -15.22 5.46 -4.96
C GLU A 37 -16.32 6.27 -4.26
N ALA A 38 -17.58 6.08 -4.65
CA ALA A 38 -18.71 6.78 -4.03
C ALA A 38 -18.93 6.40 -2.56
N ILE A 39 -18.57 5.17 -2.16
CA ILE A 39 -18.59 4.76 -0.75
C ILE A 39 -17.41 5.32 0.02
N LEU A 40 -16.21 5.34 -0.57
CA LEU A 40 -15.02 5.94 0.06
C LEU A 40 -15.21 7.42 0.36
N ALA A 41 -15.90 8.15 -0.53
CA ALA A 41 -16.27 9.54 -0.35
C ALA A 41 -17.43 9.78 0.63
N ASP A 42 -18.03 8.73 1.20
CA ASP A 42 -19.17 8.89 2.11
C ASP A 42 -18.78 9.54 3.44
N VAL A 43 -19.67 10.38 3.98
CA VAL A 43 -19.47 11.12 5.24
C VAL A 43 -19.15 10.20 6.42
N TRP A 44 -19.76 9.01 6.49
CA TRP A 44 -19.45 8.10 7.59
C TRP A 44 -18.06 7.48 7.44
N VAL A 45 -17.64 7.17 6.20
CA VAL A 45 -16.31 6.59 5.94
C VAL A 45 -15.25 7.63 6.24
N THR A 46 -15.37 8.83 5.69
CA THR A 46 -14.42 9.94 5.92
C THR A 46 -14.33 10.37 7.39
N LYS A 47 -15.43 10.33 8.16
CA LYS A 47 -15.40 10.67 9.60
C LYS A 47 -14.84 9.57 10.50
N ASN A 48 -14.98 8.30 10.12
CA ASN A 48 -14.49 7.16 10.90
C ASN A 48 -13.16 6.62 10.37
N ALA A 49 -12.66 7.14 9.25
CA ALA A 49 -11.34 6.83 8.75
C ALA A 49 -10.30 7.28 9.80
N PRO A 50 -9.30 6.43 10.10
CA PRO A 50 -8.20 6.84 10.96
C PRO A 50 -7.45 7.98 10.28
N ASN A 51 -7.71 9.22 10.73
CA ASN A 51 -6.91 10.38 10.38
C ASN A 51 -5.56 10.26 11.07
N LYS A 52 -4.63 9.52 10.48
CA LYS A 52 -3.22 9.63 10.84
C LYS A 52 -2.62 10.81 10.09
N GLU A 53 -1.78 11.58 10.77
CA GLU A 53 -0.93 12.53 10.07
C GLU A 53 -0.04 11.76 9.08
N PRO A 54 0.11 12.26 7.84
CA PRO A 54 0.97 11.61 6.86
C PRO A 54 2.39 11.57 7.40
N THR A 55 2.98 10.38 7.41
CA THR A 55 4.40 10.23 7.74
C THR A 55 5.19 10.83 6.59
N LEU A 56 5.82 11.99 6.82
CA LEU A 56 6.60 12.65 5.77
C LEU A 56 7.77 11.77 5.34
N LEU A 57 8.10 11.81 4.05
CA LEU A 57 9.33 11.22 3.55
C LEU A 57 10.52 11.82 4.30
N ASN A 58 11.51 10.99 4.61
CA ASN A 58 12.76 11.44 5.16
C ASN A 58 13.91 11.00 4.24
N SER A 59 15.09 11.61 4.46
CA SER A 59 16.27 11.33 3.66
C SER A 59 16.78 9.89 3.79
N GLU A 60 16.49 9.21 4.90
CA GLU A 60 16.88 7.81 5.14
C GLU A 60 16.05 6.85 4.28
N TYR A 61 14.72 7.03 4.24
CA TYR A 61 13.82 6.27 3.38
C TYR A 61 14.16 6.45 1.91
N CYS A 62 14.44 7.67 1.47
CA CYS A 62 14.85 7.92 0.09
C CYS A 62 16.17 7.20 -0.25
N ARG A 63 17.13 7.11 0.69
CA ARG A 63 18.36 6.33 0.49
C ARG A 63 18.09 4.83 0.43
N THR A 64 17.22 4.31 1.29
CA THR A 64 16.87 2.89 1.29
C THR A 64 16.16 2.49 -0.01
N LEU A 65 15.23 3.32 -0.48
CA LEU A 65 14.60 3.18 -1.79
C LEU A 65 15.63 3.17 -2.92
N LEU A 66 16.57 4.14 -2.93
CA LEU A 66 17.63 4.17 -3.93
C LEU A 66 18.54 2.94 -3.91
N ARG A 67 18.96 2.52 -2.72
CA ARG A 67 19.84 1.35 -2.56
C ARG A 67 19.15 0.05 -2.96
N SER A 68 17.86 -0.08 -2.65
CA SER A 68 17.10 -1.27 -3.03
C SER A 68 16.88 -1.32 -4.53
N MET A 69 16.55 -0.18 -5.14
CA MET A 69 16.44 0.07 -6.57
C MET A 69 17.70 -0.39 -7.31
N GLU A 70 18.88 0.09 -6.94
CA GLU A 70 20.15 -0.30 -7.60
C GLU A 70 20.43 -1.81 -7.67
N LEU A 71 19.78 -2.62 -6.83
CA LEU A 71 19.94 -4.07 -6.79
C LEU A 71 18.75 -4.84 -7.39
N VAL A 72 17.53 -4.28 -7.39
CA VAL A 72 16.35 -4.90 -8.05
C VAL A 72 16.59 -4.98 -9.56
N SER A 73 17.30 -4.01 -10.13
CA SER A 73 17.73 -4.02 -11.54
C SER A 73 18.75 -5.13 -11.89
N LYS A 74 19.32 -5.83 -10.89
CA LYS A 74 20.40 -6.81 -11.09
C LYS A 74 19.93 -8.26 -11.24
N SER A 75 18.73 -8.62 -10.78
CA SER A 75 18.22 -10.00 -10.93
C SER A 75 16.70 -10.10 -10.81
N PRO A 76 15.98 -10.53 -11.87
CA PRO A 76 14.52 -10.71 -11.80
C PRO A 76 14.10 -11.79 -10.81
N LEU A 77 14.91 -12.82 -10.60
CA LEU A 77 14.64 -13.87 -9.62
C LEU A 77 14.65 -13.33 -8.18
N ALA A 78 15.65 -12.48 -7.87
CA ALA A 78 15.74 -11.86 -6.55
C ALA A 78 14.52 -10.96 -6.27
N THR A 79 14.07 -10.21 -7.27
CA THR A 79 12.88 -9.35 -7.16
C THR A 79 11.64 -10.16 -6.79
N VAL A 80 11.36 -11.25 -7.52
CA VAL A 80 10.21 -12.11 -7.24
C VAL A 80 10.34 -12.77 -5.87
N ALA A 81 11.53 -13.26 -5.50
CA ALA A 81 11.76 -13.86 -4.18
C ALA A 81 11.50 -12.87 -3.04
N TYR A 82 11.94 -11.62 -3.16
CA TYR A 82 11.67 -10.59 -2.14
C TYR A 82 10.18 -10.26 -2.04
N GLN A 83 9.47 -10.14 -3.16
CA GLN A 83 8.01 -9.94 -3.16
C GLN A 83 7.29 -11.09 -2.45
N LEU A 84 7.69 -12.35 -2.69
CA LEU A 84 7.11 -13.51 -2.01
C LEU A 84 7.35 -13.50 -0.50
N ILE A 85 8.53 -13.07 -0.06
CA ILE A 85 8.85 -12.94 1.37
C ILE A 85 7.98 -11.86 2.01
N VAL A 86 7.83 -10.72 1.34
CA VAL A 86 7.02 -9.59 1.79
C VAL A 86 5.56 -9.99 2.03
N LEU A 87 4.99 -10.82 1.15
CA LEU A 87 3.63 -11.34 1.31
C LEU A 87 3.41 -12.18 2.58
N ARG A 88 4.50 -12.61 3.23
CA ARG A 88 4.47 -13.43 4.44
C ARG A 88 4.87 -12.68 5.70
N LEU A 89 5.22 -11.40 5.59
CA LEU A 89 5.55 -10.57 6.74
C LEU A 89 4.30 -10.25 7.56
N SER A 90 4.48 -10.12 8.87
CA SER A 90 3.41 -9.74 9.78
C SER A 90 3.07 -8.25 9.68
N GLU A 91 1.83 -7.88 10.01
CA GLU A 91 1.41 -6.47 10.03
C GLU A 91 2.25 -5.59 10.97
N ALA A 92 2.84 -6.18 12.01
CA ALA A 92 3.72 -5.46 12.93
C ALA A 92 5.04 -5.06 12.27
N GLU A 93 5.62 -5.94 11.43
CA GLU A 93 6.89 -5.71 10.75
C GLU A 93 6.79 -4.69 9.64
N VAL A 94 5.62 -4.55 9.02
CA VAL A 94 5.40 -3.62 7.90
C VAL A 94 4.64 -2.36 8.31
N ARG A 95 4.33 -2.16 9.60
CA ARG A 95 3.46 -1.07 10.07
C ARG A 95 3.94 0.31 9.63
N ASP A 96 5.20 0.63 9.92
CA ASP A 96 5.77 1.94 9.65
C ASP A 96 5.88 2.20 8.13
N ILE A 97 6.22 1.15 7.38
CA ILE A 97 6.34 1.20 5.92
C ILE A 97 4.96 1.31 5.27
N LYS A 98 3.94 0.67 5.84
CA LYS A 98 2.55 0.79 5.42
C LYS A 98 2.02 2.21 5.64
N ASP A 99 2.32 2.81 6.78
CA ASP A 99 1.94 4.21 7.05
C ASP A 99 2.63 5.16 6.04
N LEU A 100 3.89 4.89 5.69
CA LEU A 100 4.59 5.63 4.63
C LEU A 100 3.95 5.44 3.25
N PHE A 101 3.59 4.20 2.88
CA PHE A 101 2.89 3.93 1.61
C PHE A 101 1.59 4.72 1.52
N LEU A 102 0.77 4.68 2.58
CA LEU A 102 -0.50 5.40 2.65
C LEU A 102 -0.32 6.93 2.63
N SER A 103 0.81 7.44 3.10
CA SER A 103 1.12 8.88 3.01
C SER A 103 1.48 9.33 1.59
N LEU A 104 1.96 8.41 0.75
CA LEU A 104 2.32 8.66 -0.64
C LEU A 104 1.12 8.45 -1.57
N ASP A 105 0.33 7.40 -1.35
CA ASP A 105 -0.90 7.07 -2.09
C ASP A 105 -2.04 8.06 -1.73
N GLY A 106 -1.87 9.32 -2.14
CA GLY A 106 -2.83 10.39 -1.91
C GLY A 106 -4.14 10.16 -2.66
N SER A 107 -4.12 9.39 -3.75
CA SER A 107 -5.30 9.00 -4.50
C SER A 107 -6.09 7.85 -3.84
N GLY A 108 -5.45 7.04 -2.99
CA GLY A 108 -6.06 5.92 -2.28
C GLY A 108 -6.39 4.74 -3.20
N LEU A 109 -5.68 4.62 -4.32
CA LEU A 109 -5.92 3.60 -5.35
C LEU A 109 -5.15 2.30 -5.09
N GLY A 110 -4.25 2.30 -4.09
CA GLY A 110 -3.45 1.13 -3.71
C GLY A 110 -2.19 0.94 -4.53
N TYR A 111 -1.78 1.96 -5.28
CA TYR A 111 -0.53 2.05 -6.03
C TYR A 111 -0.01 3.48 -5.97
N ILE A 112 1.32 3.65 -6.05
CA ILE A 112 1.96 4.97 -6.00
C ILE A 112 2.41 5.34 -7.41
N THR A 113 1.98 6.50 -7.91
CA THR A 113 2.43 7.04 -9.20
C THR A 113 3.69 7.90 -9.07
N GLN A 114 4.32 8.22 -10.20
CA GLN A 114 5.47 9.12 -10.22
C GLN A 114 5.12 10.50 -9.63
N GLU A 115 3.96 11.04 -9.99
CA GLU A 115 3.50 12.34 -9.52
C GLU A 115 3.28 12.35 -7.99
N GLU A 116 2.78 11.24 -7.44
CA GLU A 116 2.60 11.07 -5.99
C GLU A 116 3.95 11.03 -5.24
N VAL A 117 4.97 10.37 -5.80
CA VAL A 117 6.33 10.40 -5.23
C VAL A 117 6.93 11.81 -5.28
N GLU A 118 6.78 12.52 -6.41
CA GLU A 118 7.26 13.89 -6.55
C GLU A 118 6.57 14.86 -5.58
N ALA A 119 5.25 14.71 -5.41
CA ALA A 119 4.48 15.46 -4.43
C ALA A 119 4.94 15.16 -2.99
N GLY A 120 5.20 13.89 -2.67
CA GLY A 120 5.74 13.46 -1.38
C GLY A 120 7.13 14.04 -1.10
N LEU A 121 8.03 14.04 -2.08
CA LEU A 121 9.35 14.67 -1.98
C LEU A 121 9.25 16.18 -1.77
N LYS A 122 8.29 16.85 -2.43
CA LYS A 122 8.03 18.28 -2.28
C LYS A 122 7.50 18.61 -0.88
N ALA A 123 6.56 17.84 -0.37
CA ALA A 123 6.03 17.99 0.98
C ALA A 123 7.12 17.79 2.05
N ALA A 124 8.06 16.87 1.79
CA ALA A 124 9.21 16.61 2.66
C ALA A 124 10.37 17.63 2.53
N GLY A 125 10.31 18.55 1.56
CA GLY A 125 11.43 19.47 1.27
C GLY A 125 12.68 18.79 0.74
N LEU A 126 12.55 17.61 0.13
CA LEU A 126 13.67 16.79 -0.35
C LEU A 126 13.95 16.92 -1.85
N VAL A 127 13.09 17.62 -2.61
CA VAL A 127 13.17 17.73 -4.08
C VAL A 127 14.56 18.16 -4.57
N ASP A 128 15.16 19.15 -3.92
CA ASP A 128 16.45 19.72 -4.35
C ASP A 128 17.67 19.01 -3.79
N THR A 129 17.47 18.06 -2.87
CA THR A 129 18.56 17.26 -2.27
C THR A 129 19.11 16.26 -3.27
N ASP A 130 20.39 15.90 -3.15
CA ASP A 130 21.03 14.89 -4.01
C ASP A 130 20.26 13.57 -4.01
N VAL A 131 19.72 13.20 -2.83
CA VAL A 131 18.93 11.98 -2.65
C VAL A 131 17.57 12.08 -3.35
N GLY A 132 16.88 13.23 -3.27
CA GLY A 132 15.61 13.43 -3.96
C GLY A 132 15.75 13.47 -5.48
N LYS A 133 16.82 14.08 -6.00
CA LYS A 133 17.15 14.09 -7.43
C LYS A 133 17.50 12.71 -7.95
N ALA A 134 18.32 11.96 -7.20
CA ALA A 134 18.64 10.59 -7.54
C ALA A 134 17.38 9.73 -7.57
N LEU A 135 16.47 9.87 -6.60
CA LEU A 135 15.24 9.07 -6.55
C LEU A 135 14.35 9.36 -7.75
N GLN A 136 14.12 10.64 -8.09
CA GLN A 136 13.34 11.05 -9.27
C GLN A 136 13.95 10.52 -10.57
N ALA A 137 15.28 10.57 -10.72
CA ALA A 137 15.95 10.10 -11.92
C ALA A 137 15.85 8.57 -12.10
N ASN A 138 15.80 7.82 -11.00
CA ASN A 138 15.79 6.36 -11.03
C ASN A 138 14.37 5.78 -11.03
N LEU A 139 13.37 6.47 -10.48
CA LEU A 139 11.99 6.00 -10.34
C LEU A 139 11.37 5.38 -11.62
N PRO A 140 11.54 5.96 -12.82
CA PRO A 140 10.96 5.41 -14.05
C PRO A 140 11.48 4.02 -14.43
N ALA A 141 12.70 3.65 -13.99
CA ALA A 141 13.28 2.34 -14.29
C ALA A 141 12.66 1.20 -13.46
N TYR A 142 11.91 1.52 -12.40
CA TYR A 142 11.37 0.56 -11.44
C TYR A 142 9.84 0.47 -11.45
N MET A 143 9.17 1.50 -11.93
CA MET A 143 7.74 1.41 -12.19
C MET A 143 7.56 0.44 -13.36
N SER A 144 6.78 -0.61 -13.12
CA SER A 144 6.61 -1.69 -14.09
C SER A 144 6.24 -1.14 -15.47
N ALA A 145 6.74 -1.75 -16.54
CA ALA A 145 6.32 -1.42 -17.90
C ALA A 145 4.86 -1.83 -18.21
N SER A 146 4.08 -2.21 -17.19
CA SER A 146 2.64 -2.38 -17.36
C SER A 146 1.97 -1.01 -17.51
N GLU A 147 0.82 -0.98 -18.17
CA GLU A 147 0.11 0.24 -18.54
C GLU A 147 -0.22 1.10 -17.31
N GLY A 148 0.66 2.06 -17.01
CA GLY A 148 0.55 2.98 -15.89
C GLY A 148 1.78 2.85 -14.99
N SER A 149 2.77 3.73 -15.21
CA SER A 149 3.98 3.90 -14.41
C SER A 149 3.66 4.07 -12.92
N ALA A 150 3.40 2.95 -12.25
CA ALA A 150 2.91 2.91 -10.88
C ALA A 150 3.56 1.74 -10.14
N LEU A 151 3.74 1.94 -8.84
CA LEU A 151 4.37 1.01 -7.93
C LEU A 151 3.31 0.39 -7.03
N SER A 152 3.13 -0.93 -7.10
CA SER A 152 2.20 -1.63 -6.21
C SER A 152 2.69 -1.66 -4.76
N TYR A 153 1.78 -1.87 -3.81
CA TYR A 153 2.14 -2.04 -2.39
C TYR A 153 3.22 -3.10 -2.14
N THR A 154 3.14 -4.24 -2.81
CA THR A 154 4.11 -5.33 -2.66
C THR A 154 5.48 -4.99 -3.24
N GLU A 155 5.53 -4.27 -4.37
CA GLU A 155 6.78 -3.77 -4.95
C GLU A 155 7.41 -2.70 -4.07
N PHE A 156 6.60 -1.78 -3.54
CA PHE A 156 7.06 -0.77 -2.59
C PHE A 156 7.68 -1.39 -1.35
N LEU A 157 6.99 -2.34 -0.72
CA LEU A 157 7.53 -3.02 0.46
C LEU A 157 8.84 -3.75 0.16
N ALA A 158 8.91 -4.46 -0.97
CA ALA A 158 10.15 -5.15 -1.38
C ALA A 158 11.31 -4.17 -1.66
N ALA A 159 10.99 -2.92 -2.04
CA ALA A 159 11.96 -1.86 -2.23
C ALA A 159 12.32 -1.15 -0.91
N VAL A 160 11.41 -0.93 0.02
CA VAL A 160 11.71 -0.16 1.23
C VAL A 160 12.36 -1.01 2.32
N ILE A 161 12.02 -2.30 2.41
CA ILE A 161 12.56 -3.16 3.47
C ILE A 161 14.04 -3.46 3.21
N ASP A 162 14.87 -3.33 4.25
CA ASP A 162 16.27 -3.66 4.16
C ASP A 162 16.47 -5.14 3.81
N LYS A 163 17.40 -5.41 2.89
CA LYS A 163 17.69 -6.74 2.38
C LYS A 163 18.32 -7.62 3.43
N SER A 164 19.06 -7.05 4.39
CA SER A 164 19.54 -7.81 5.55
C SER A 164 18.38 -8.48 6.30
N THR A 165 17.23 -7.81 6.32
CA THR A 165 16.00 -8.28 6.96
C THR A 165 15.26 -9.27 6.06
N LEU A 166 15.27 -9.10 4.73
CA LEU A 166 14.62 -10.04 3.81
C LEU A 166 15.43 -11.32 3.54
N ALA A 167 16.75 -11.21 3.40
CA ALA A 167 17.65 -12.28 2.95
C ALA A 167 18.16 -13.18 4.09
N THR A 168 17.33 -13.41 5.11
CA THR A 168 17.66 -14.38 6.17
C THR A 168 17.40 -15.82 5.67
N PRO A 169 18.15 -16.83 6.14
CA PRO A 169 18.00 -18.21 5.66
C PRO A 169 16.56 -18.74 5.76
N ASP A 170 15.85 -18.39 6.83
CA ASP A 170 14.47 -18.82 7.05
C ASP A 170 13.50 -18.15 6.07
N ARG A 171 13.67 -16.85 5.81
CA ARG A 171 12.83 -16.12 4.84
C ARG A 171 13.12 -16.54 3.40
N CYS A 172 14.39 -16.77 3.06
CA CYS A 172 14.74 -17.36 1.77
C CYS A 172 14.06 -18.74 1.59
N ARG A 173 14.06 -19.59 2.62
CA ARG A 173 13.32 -20.87 2.58
C ARG A 173 11.82 -20.70 2.37
N MET A 174 11.22 -19.61 2.87
CA MET A 174 9.80 -19.33 2.63
C MET A 174 9.51 -18.96 1.16
N ALA A 175 10.46 -18.35 0.45
CA ALA A 175 10.30 -17.98 -0.95
C ALA A 175 10.43 -19.17 -1.92
N PHE A 176 11.21 -20.19 -1.55
CA PHE A 176 11.61 -21.30 -2.43
C PHE A 176 11.04 -22.68 -2.01
N ARG A 177 10.10 -22.70 -1.06
CA ARG A 177 9.35 -23.90 -0.68
C ARG A 177 8.05 -24.02 -1.46
#